data_AF-A0A815PI24-F1
#
_entry.id   AF-A0A815PI24-F1
#
_cell.length_a   1.000
_cell.length_b   1.000
_cell.length_c   1.000
_cell.angle_alpha   90.00
_cell.angle_beta   90.00
_cell.angle_gamma   90.00
#
_symmetry.space_group_name_H-M   'P 1'
#
loop_
_entity.id
_entity.type
_entity.pdbx_description
1 polymer ?
#
loop_
_entity_poly.entity_id
_entity_poly.type
_entity_poly.pdbx_seq_one_letter_code
_entity_poly.pdbx_strand_id
1 'polypeptide(L)'
;MEENESGFQSRGQILDYFQAVTYFKFEDSIRFLNQYQWNLNALQNFYTSNDLTNGGHQTLSSIIIREKNDEYLAKVIGEFENGSRTEKDVSNLVVMGETKRIALVAHNNKKTELIECLRQHRDILAKHKLYGTGTTGSLVEKELQIPVTKFESGPLGGDQQLGAKITARELDILIFFIDPLDSHPHNSDVQALLRLAQVYGIICATTASTVDFIFSSTKMNEPHVRKIQIAQTSKPK
;
A
#
# COMPACT_ATOMS: atom_id res chain seq x y z
N MET A 1 -37.97 14.98 -2.21
CA MET A 1 -37.32 14.94 -3.54
C MET A 1 -36.66 13.58 -3.58
N GLU A 2 -37.19 12.71 -4.44
CA GLU A 2 -36.70 11.33 -4.59
C GLU A 2 -35.23 11.36 -5.01
N GLU A 3 -34.39 10.66 -4.26
CA GLU A 3 -33.02 10.37 -4.66
C GLU A 3 -33.10 9.47 -5.91
N ASN A 4 -32.56 9.93 -7.03
CA ASN A 4 -32.49 9.14 -8.26
C ASN A 4 -31.65 7.87 -8.00
N GLU A 5 -32.33 6.74 -7.81
CA GLU A 5 -31.71 5.42 -7.79
C GLU A 5 -31.30 5.01 -9.21
N SER A 6 -30.09 5.35 -9.65
CA SER A 6 -29.49 4.72 -10.83
C SER A 6 -28.39 3.74 -10.41
N GLY A 7 -28.76 2.47 -10.24
CA GLY A 7 -27.86 1.34 -9.98
C GLY A 7 -27.65 0.42 -11.20
N PHE A 8 -26.88 -0.65 -11.02
CA PHE A 8 -26.61 -1.65 -12.08
C PHE A 8 -27.92 -2.36 -12.43
N GLN A 9 -28.29 -2.33 -13.71
CA GLN A 9 -29.51 -2.98 -14.19
C GLN A 9 -29.26 -4.46 -14.56
N SER A 10 -28.02 -4.93 -14.56
CA SER A 10 -27.70 -6.32 -14.84
C SER A 10 -26.42 -6.81 -14.17
N ARG A 11 -26.34 -8.14 -14.00
CA ARG A 11 -25.14 -8.86 -13.53
C ARG A 11 -23.92 -8.67 -14.44
N GLY A 12 -24.13 -8.34 -15.72
CA GLY A 12 -23.06 -8.05 -16.68
C GLY A 12 -22.34 -6.73 -16.35
N GLN A 13 -23.10 -5.66 -16.05
CA GLN A 13 -22.51 -4.36 -15.70
C GLN A 13 -21.69 -4.39 -14.40
N ILE A 14 -22.11 -5.26 -13.47
CA ILE A 14 -21.38 -5.54 -12.22
C ILE A 14 -20.04 -6.25 -12.53
N LEU A 15 -20.04 -7.22 -13.44
CA LEU A 15 -18.82 -7.91 -13.86
C LEU A 15 -17.87 -7.00 -14.65
N ASP A 16 -18.40 -6.11 -15.48
CA ASP A 16 -17.62 -5.10 -16.20
C ASP A 16 -17.00 -4.08 -15.23
N TYR A 17 -17.73 -3.66 -14.19
CA TYR A 17 -17.17 -2.88 -13.08
C TYR A 17 -16.08 -3.66 -12.34
N PHE A 18 -16.30 -4.94 -12.02
CA PHE A 18 -15.27 -5.76 -11.38
C PHE A 18 -14.03 -5.91 -12.25
N GLN A 19 -14.17 -6.07 -13.57
CA GLN A 19 -13.03 -6.13 -14.48
C GLN A 19 -12.32 -4.76 -14.58
N ALA A 20 -13.08 -3.67 -14.66
CA ALA A 20 -12.57 -2.29 -14.65
C ALA A 20 -11.77 -2.00 -13.37
N VAL A 21 -12.33 -2.33 -12.21
CA VAL A 21 -11.73 -2.05 -10.89
C VAL A 21 -10.57 -3.00 -10.60
N THR A 22 -10.62 -4.26 -11.03
CA THR A 22 -9.56 -5.23 -10.75
C THR A 22 -8.33 -5.06 -11.65
N TYR A 23 -8.49 -4.57 -12.88
CA TYR A 23 -7.42 -4.61 -13.90
C TYR A 23 -7.07 -3.27 -14.57
N PHE A 24 -7.87 -2.20 -14.44
CA PHE A 24 -7.60 -0.94 -15.15
C PHE A 24 -6.94 0.16 -14.30
N LYS A 25 -6.38 1.15 -15.01
CA LYS A 25 -5.77 2.36 -14.44
C LYS A 25 -6.86 3.26 -13.82
N PHE A 26 -6.46 4.10 -12.86
CA PHE A 26 -7.31 5.03 -12.10
C PHE A 26 -8.33 5.81 -12.97
N GLU A 27 -7.92 6.27 -14.16
CA GLU A 27 -8.77 7.03 -15.09
C GLU A 27 -10.00 6.25 -15.59
N ASP A 28 -9.86 4.94 -15.81
CA ASP A 28 -10.95 4.10 -16.31
C ASP A 28 -11.98 3.81 -15.19
N SER A 29 -11.53 3.75 -13.94
CA SER A 29 -12.41 3.59 -12.76
C SER A 29 -13.25 4.84 -12.51
N ILE A 30 -12.64 6.03 -12.63
CA ILE A 30 -13.32 7.32 -12.45
C ILE A 30 -14.33 7.58 -13.58
N ARG A 31 -13.99 7.28 -14.84
CA ARG A 31 -14.96 7.37 -15.96
C ARG A 31 -16.17 6.46 -15.74
N PHE A 32 -15.94 5.25 -15.24
CA PHE A 32 -17.02 4.31 -14.95
C PHE A 32 -17.92 4.81 -13.82
N LEU A 33 -17.37 5.25 -12.69
CA LEU A 33 -18.17 5.79 -11.57
C LEU A 33 -19.00 7.01 -11.96
N ASN A 34 -18.41 7.93 -12.74
CA ASN A 34 -19.10 9.11 -13.25
C ASN A 34 -20.20 8.77 -14.27
N GLN A 35 -20.00 7.73 -15.09
CA GLN A 35 -20.99 7.30 -16.08
C GLN A 35 -22.30 6.81 -15.44
N TYR A 36 -22.24 6.28 -14.22
CA TYR A 36 -23.41 5.67 -13.57
C TYR A 36 -23.96 6.41 -12.34
N GLN A 37 -23.35 7.54 -11.93
CA GLN A 37 -23.79 8.35 -10.77
C GLN A 37 -23.88 7.56 -9.43
N TRP A 38 -22.83 6.84 -9.06
CA TRP A 38 -22.83 5.92 -7.92
C TRP A 38 -22.51 6.55 -6.55
N ASN A 39 -23.10 5.98 -5.48
CA ASN A 39 -22.87 6.28 -4.06
C ASN A 39 -22.69 4.96 -3.28
N LEU A 40 -21.71 4.90 -2.36
CA LEU A 40 -21.42 3.81 -1.41
C LEU A 40 -22.65 3.08 -0.83
N ASN A 41 -23.71 3.82 -0.53
CA ASN A 41 -24.96 3.29 0.03
C ASN A 41 -25.63 2.27 -0.91
N ALA A 42 -25.59 2.49 -2.23
CA ALA A 42 -26.19 1.58 -3.22
C ALA A 42 -25.43 0.24 -3.30
N LEU A 43 -24.09 0.30 -3.17
CA LEU A 43 -23.20 -0.86 -3.20
C LEU A 43 -23.36 -1.70 -1.92
N GLN A 44 -23.46 -1.02 -0.76
CA GLN A 44 -23.71 -1.66 0.53
C GLN A 44 -25.11 -2.31 0.58
N ASN A 45 -26.14 -1.65 0.06
CA ASN A 45 -27.50 -2.19 -0.02
C ASN A 45 -27.56 -3.45 -0.90
N PHE A 46 -26.91 -3.45 -2.07
CA PHE A 46 -26.92 -4.58 -3.00
C PHE A 46 -26.29 -5.85 -2.42
N TYR A 47 -25.18 -5.73 -1.70
CA TYR A 47 -24.52 -6.88 -1.08
C TYR A 47 -25.27 -7.39 0.15
N THR A 48 -25.88 -6.47 0.92
CA THR A 48 -26.74 -6.83 2.05
C THR A 48 -28.01 -7.56 1.58
N SER A 49 -28.55 -7.19 0.41
CA SER A 49 -29.74 -7.84 -0.16
C SER A 49 -29.47 -9.19 -0.84
N ASN A 50 -28.23 -9.53 -1.18
CA ASN A 50 -27.88 -10.73 -1.96
C ASN A 50 -27.03 -11.78 -1.22
N ASP A 51 -26.80 -11.61 0.08
CA ASP A 51 -26.23 -12.62 0.99
C ASP A 51 -24.91 -13.30 0.50
N LEU A 52 -24.02 -12.51 -0.12
CA LEU A 52 -22.72 -12.97 -0.63
C LEU A 52 -21.66 -12.99 0.50
N THR A 53 -21.81 -13.91 1.45
CA THR A 53 -21.24 -13.79 2.81
C THR A 53 -19.75 -14.04 3.01
N ASN A 54 -19.00 -14.60 2.04
CA ASN A 54 -17.56 -14.87 2.26
C ASN A 54 -16.62 -14.21 1.24
N GLY A 55 -16.89 -14.33 -0.06
CA GLY A 55 -16.12 -13.62 -1.10
C GLY A 55 -16.51 -12.15 -1.22
N GLY A 56 -17.81 -11.85 -1.05
CA GLY A 56 -18.35 -10.51 -1.26
C GLY A 56 -17.91 -9.48 -0.23
N HIS A 57 -17.75 -9.87 1.04
CA HIS A 57 -17.32 -8.96 2.10
C HIS A 57 -15.87 -8.47 1.93
N GLN A 58 -14.95 -9.33 1.49
CA GLN A 58 -13.57 -8.91 1.22
C GLN A 58 -13.51 -7.95 0.02
N THR A 59 -14.31 -8.24 -1.02
CA THR A 59 -14.44 -7.38 -2.20
C THR A 59 -15.06 -6.03 -1.86
N LEU A 60 -16.15 -6.00 -1.10
CA LEU A 60 -16.78 -4.78 -0.59
C LEU A 60 -15.81 -3.91 0.21
N SER A 61 -15.10 -4.52 1.15
CA SER A 61 -14.12 -3.82 1.98
C SER A 61 -13.03 -3.19 1.10
N SER A 62 -12.58 -3.90 0.06
CA SER A 62 -11.59 -3.39 -0.89
C SER A 62 -12.13 -2.25 -1.77
N ILE A 63 -13.42 -2.29 -2.15
CA ILE A 63 -14.09 -1.23 -2.90
C ILE A 63 -14.23 0.03 -2.03
N ILE A 64 -14.72 -0.10 -0.80
CA ILE A 64 -14.90 1.02 0.13
C ILE A 64 -13.55 1.70 0.43
N ILE A 65 -12.49 0.92 0.68
CA ILE A 65 -11.14 1.45 0.89
C ILE A 65 -10.67 2.20 -0.37
N ARG A 66 -10.95 1.67 -1.56
CA ARG A 66 -10.59 2.32 -2.83
C ARG A 66 -11.34 3.62 -3.04
N GLU A 67 -12.66 3.65 -2.86
CA GLU A 67 -13.44 4.88 -3.01
C GLU A 67 -13.01 5.96 -2.01
N LYS A 68 -12.74 5.59 -0.74
CA LYS A 68 -12.19 6.53 0.24
C LYS A 68 -10.81 7.07 -0.16
N ASN A 69 -9.96 6.22 -0.74
CA ASN A 69 -8.66 6.65 -1.25
C ASN A 69 -8.82 7.56 -2.48
N ASP A 70 -9.76 7.27 -3.37
CA ASP A 70 -10.02 8.06 -4.57
C ASP A 70 -10.61 9.43 -4.20
N GLU A 71 -11.51 9.50 -3.22
CA GLU A 71 -12.03 10.76 -2.65
C GLU A 71 -10.92 11.58 -1.98
N TYR A 72 -10.09 10.92 -1.15
CA TYR A 72 -8.93 11.58 -0.54
C TYR A 72 -7.96 12.10 -1.62
N LEU A 73 -7.72 11.31 -2.66
CA LEU A 73 -6.86 11.70 -3.77
C LEU A 73 -7.48 12.89 -4.53
N ALA A 74 -8.78 12.87 -4.82
CA ALA A 74 -9.49 13.97 -5.46
C ALA A 74 -9.43 15.26 -4.63
N LYS A 75 -9.59 15.17 -3.30
CA LYS A 75 -9.41 16.31 -2.39
C LYS A 75 -7.99 16.84 -2.47
N VAL A 76 -7.00 15.96 -2.37
CA VAL A 76 -5.58 16.34 -2.43
C VAL A 76 -5.26 16.99 -3.79
N ILE A 77 -5.77 16.44 -4.90
CA ILE A 77 -5.64 17.01 -6.24
C ILE A 77 -6.32 18.39 -6.32
N GLY A 78 -7.55 18.53 -5.82
CA GLY A 78 -8.28 19.81 -5.81
C GLY A 78 -7.58 20.89 -4.98
N GLU A 79 -6.92 20.52 -3.88
CA GLU A 79 -6.03 21.41 -3.13
C GLU A 79 -4.77 21.81 -3.94
N PHE A 80 -4.29 20.94 -4.84
CA PHE A 80 -3.14 21.17 -5.72
C PHE A 80 -3.49 21.92 -7.03
N GLU A 81 -4.70 21.80 -7.57
CA GLU A 81 -5.13 22.41 -8.85
C GLU A 81 -5.21 23.96 -8.82
N ASN A 82 -5.21 24.56 -7.62
CA ASN A 82 -5.03 26.01 -7.45
C ASN A 82 -3.62 26.51 -7.89
N GLY A 83 -2.69 25.62 -8.24
CA GLY A 83 -1.42 25.94 -8.88
C GLY A 83 -1.14 25.02 -10.07
N SER A 84 -1.13 25.60 -11.28
CA SER A 84 -0.88 24.96 -12.58
C SER A 84 -0.01 23.69 -12.56
N ARG A 85 -0.63 22.51 -12.51
CA ARG A 85 0.01 21.20 -12.75
C ARG A 85 -0.84 20.35 -13.68
N THR A 86 -0.20 19.43 -14.40
CA THR A 86 -0.80 18.71 -15.54
C THR A 86 -1.37 17.36 -15.13
N GLU A 87 -2.32 16.80 -15.89
CA GLU A 87 -2.93 15.47 -15.71
C GLU A 87 -1.90 14.33 -15.51
N LYS A 88 -0.72 14.45 -16.16
CA LYS A 88 0.43 13.55 -15.97
C LYS A 88 0.99 13.53 -14.55
N ASP A 89 0.90 14.64 -13.81
CA ASP A 89 1.42 14.74 -12.45
C ASP A 89 0.60 13.91 -11.45
N VAL A 90 -0.68 13.69 -11.76
CA VAL A 90 -1.64 12.97 -10.93
C VAL A 90 -1.50 11.46 -11.05
N SER A 91 -1.19 10.97 -12.26
CA SER A 91 -1.02 9.52 -12.56
C SER A 91 0.06 8.80 -11.74
N ASN A 92 0.97 9.58 -11.14
CA ASN A 92 2.11 9.09 -10.36
C ASN A 92 1.87 9.17 -8.85
N LEU A 93 0.70 9.62 -8.42
CA LEU A 93 0.32 9.66 -7.02
C LEU A 93 -0.21 8.30 -6.57
N VAL A 94 0.16 7.92 -5.35
CA VAL A 94 -0.30 6.69 -4.71
C VAL A 94 -0.77 7.04 -3.31
N VAL A 95 -2.00 6.66 -2.99
CA VAL A 95 -2.55 6.79 -1.64
C VAL A 95 -2.10 5.62 -0.78
N MET A 96 -1.50 5.93 0.37
CA MET A 96 -1.30 5.02 1.47
C MET A 96 -2.49 5.19 2.42
N GLY A 97 -3.31 4.16 2.58
CA GLY A 97 -4.47 4.20 3.48
C GLY A 97 -4.07 4.27 4.96
N GLU A 98 -5.05 4.36 5.86
CA GLU A 98 -4.83 4.39 7.32
C GLU A 98 -4.07 3.15 7.81
N THR A 99 -4.50 1.96 7.38
CA THR A 99 -3.80 0.69 7.61
C THR A 99 -2.62 0.55 6.64
N LYS A 100 -1.40 0.77 7.14
CA LYS A 100 -0.16 0.63 6.36
C LYS A 100 0.21 -0.84 6.12
N ARG A 101 0.88 -1.10 5.00
CA ARG A 101 1.50 -2.39 4.63
C ARG A 101 3.01 -2.28 4.85
N ILE A 102 3.51 -2.97 5.87
CA ILE A 102 4.86 -2.78 6.41
C ILE A 102 5.69 -4.04 6.16
N ALA A 103 6.78 -3.91 5.41
CA ALA A 103 7.78 -4.96 5.23
C ALA A 103 8.88 -4.86 6.30
N LEU A 104 9.26 -6.01 6.86
CA LEU A 104 10.24 -6.17 7.93
C LEU A 104 11.37 -7.09 7.47
N VAL A 105 12.58 -6.54 7.36
CA VAL A 105 13.77 -7.26 6.91
C VAL A 105 14.93 -6.92 7.85
N ALA A 106 15.73 -7.93 8.22
CA ALA A 106 16.97 -7.69 8.95
C ALA A 106 18.04 -8.72 8.59
N HIS A 107 19.27 -8.24 8.45
CA HIS A 107 20.45 -9.12 8.46
C HIS A 107 20.55 -9.84 9.80
N ASN A 108 21.23 -10.99 9.84
CA ASN A 108 21.24 -11.86 11.01
C ASN A 108 21.69 -11.14 12.29
N ASN A 109 22.78 -10.37 12.23
CA ASN A 109 23.31 -9.61 13.36
C ASN A 109 22.41 -8.43 13.79
N LYS A 110 21.43 -8.07 12.96
CA LYS A 110 20.49 -6.97 13.19
C LYS A 110 19.10 -7.42 13.65
N LYS A 111 18.82 -8.73 13.65
CA LYS A 111 17.51 -9.25 14.04
C LYS A 111 17.16 -8.93 15.49
N THR A 112 18.12 -9.03 16.41
CA THR A 112 17.89 -8.68 17.83
C THR A 112 17.54 -7.20 17.98
N GLU A 113 18.31 -6.32 17.35
CA GLU A 113 18.07 -4.87 17.33
C GLU A 113 16.69 -4.53 16.75
N LEU A 114 16.31 -5.19 15.64
CA LEU A 114 14.99 -5.04 15.04
C LEU A 114 13.88 -5.43 16.03
N ILE A 115 13.99 -6.59 16.68
CA ILE A 115 12.96 -7.06 17.61
C ILE A 115 12.82 -6.12 18.81
N GLU A 116 13.93 -5.65 19.38
CA GLU A 116 13.92 -4.70 20.50
C GLU A 116 13.22 -3.39 20.12
N CYS A 117 13.55 -2.85 18.95
CA CYS A 117 12.90 -1.66 18.40
C CYS A 117 11.38 -1.90 18.20
N LEU A 118 11.00 -2.96 17.48
CA LEU A 118 9.60 -3.22 17.16
C LEU A 118 8.76 -3.53 18.40
N ARG A 119 9.34 -4.12 19.46
CA ARG A 119 8.64 -4.40 20.73
C ARG A 119 8.10 -3.12 21.38
N GLN A 120 8.84 -2.01 21.27
CA GLN A 120 8.41 -0.70 21.80
C GLN A 120 7.20 -0.14 21.04
N HIS A 121 6.98 -0.59 19.81
CA HIS A 121 5.93 -0.10 18.90
C HIS A 121 4.88 -1.17 18.58
N ARG A 122 4.79 -2.22 19.40
CA ARG A 122 3.91 -3.38 19.18
C ARG A 122 2.46 -2.97 18.89
N ASP A 123 1.91 -2.06 19.68
CA ASP A 123 0.49 -1.68 19.59
C ASP A 123 0.18 -0.87 18.33
N ILE A 124 1.18 -0.17 17.77
CA ILE A 124 1.07 0.51 16.48
C ILE A 124 1.13 -0.56 15.37
N LEU A 125 2.10 -1.46 15.43
CA LEU A 125 2.29 -2.54 14.45
C LEU A 125 1.06 -3.46 14.34
N ALA A 126 0.38 -3.73 15.46
CA ALA A 126 -0.82 -4.58 15.49
C ALA A 126 -2.01 -4.03 14.70
N LYS A 127 -2.01 -2.73 14.36
CA LYS A 127 -3.05 -2.07 13.55
C LYS A 127 -2.75 -2.10 12.06
N HIS A 128 -1.61 -2.66 11.67
CA HIS A 128 -1.07 -2.64 10.31
C HIS A 128 -0.85 -4.04 9.76
N LYS A 129 -0.69 -4.16 8.45
CA LYS A 129 -0.41 -5.44 7.80
C LYS A 129 1.10 -5.64 7.72
N LEU A 130 1.59 -6.70 8.35
CA LEU A 130 3.02 -6.99 8.42
C LEU A 130 3.43 -8.07 7.41
N TYR A 131 4.56 -7.83 6.78
CA TYR A 131 5.23 -8.71 5.85
C TYR A 131 6.68 -8.88 6.30
N GLY A 132 7.28 -10.04 6.12
CA GLY A 132 8.71 -10.21 6.44
C GLY A 132 9.36 -11.37 5.72
N THR A 133 10.67 -11.29 5.50
CA THR A 133 11.46 -12.42 4.96
C THR A 133 11.53 -13.56 5.96
N GLY A 134 11.67 -14.80 5.48
CA GLY A 134 11.31 -16.02 6.24
C GLY A 134 11.75 -16.05 7.71
N THR A 135 13.05 -15.87 7.99
CA THR A 135 13.57 -15.89 9.36
C THR A 135 13.19 -14.65 10.17
N THR A 136 13.17 -13.47 9.54
CA THR A 136 12.78 -12.21 10.18
C THR A 136 11.31 -12.23 10.57
N GLY A 137 10.42 -12.57 9.65
CA GLY A 137 8.98 -12.61 9.87
C GLY A 137 8.58 -13.65 10.92
N SER A 138 9.22 -14.82 10.90
CA SER A 138 9.00 -15.86 11.93
C SER A 138 9.42 -15.40 13.31
N LEU A 139 10.55 -14.70 13.41
CA LEU A 139 11.03 -14.15 14.68
C LEU A 139 10.10 -13.06 15.21
N VAL A 140 9.68 -12.12 14.35
CA VAL A 140 8.75 -11.05 14.73
C VAL A 140 7.41 -11.62 15.21
N GLU A 141 6.82 -12.54 14.47
CA GLU A 141 5.54 -13.16 14.86
C GLU A 141 5.65 -13.87 16.21
N LYS A 142 6.74 -14.62 16.44
CA LYS A 142 6.99 -15.30 17.70
C LYS A 142 7.15 -14.33 18.87
N GLU A 143 7.94 -13.27 18.70
CA GLU A 143 8.31 -12.38 19.81
C GLU A 143 7.23 -11.33 20.11
N LEU A 144 6.51 -10.86 19.10
CA LEU A 144 5.51 -9.79 19.24
C LEU A 144 4.08 -10.32 19.28
N GLN A 145 3.85 -11.58 18.90
CA GLN A 145 2.53 -12.19 18.82
C GLN A 145 1.59 -11.39 17.91
N ILE A 146 2.11 -10.96 16.75
CA ILE A 146 1.37 -10.26 15.70
C ILE A 146 1.50 -11.10 14.42
N PRO A 147 0.41 -11.35 13.68
CA PRO A 147 0.48 -12.08 12.42
C PRO A 147 1.42 -11.42 11.42
N VAL A 148 2.30 -12.21 10.81
CA VAL A 148 3.20 -11.74 9.74
C VAL A 148 3.07 -12.61 8.51
N THR A 149 2.82 -12.01 7.35
CA THR A 149 2.92 -12.72 6.07
C THR A 149 4.39 -12.96 5.75
N LYS A 150 4.80 -14.23 5.73
CA LYS A 150 6.19 -14.64 5.55
C LYS A 150 6.50 -14.87 4.08
N PHE A 151 7.62 -14.32 3.64
CA PHE A 151 8.23 -14.56 2.34
C PHE A 151 9.43 -15.49 2.48
N GLU A 152 10.06 -15.82 1.35
CA GLU A 152 11.32 -16.54 1.36
C GLU A 152 12.41 -15.76 2.12
N SER A 153 13.50 -16.43 2.47
CA SER A 153 14.67 -15.72 2.98
C SER A 153 15.23 -14.77 1.90
N GLY A 154 15.82 -13.65 2.31
CA GLY A 154 16.42 -12.68 1.37
C GLY A 154 17.31 -13.34 0.30
N PRO A 155 18.32 -14.15 0.70
CA PRO A 155 19.19 -14.86 -0.23
C PRO A 155 18.50 -15.86 -1.17
N LEU A 156 17.30 -16.32 -0.84
CA LEU A 156 16.51 -17.25 -1.67
C LEU A 156 15.43 -16.52 -2.50
N GLY A 157 15.47 -15.19 -2.57
CA GLY A 157 14.56 -14.38 -3.39
C GLY A 157 13.48 -13.64 -2.61
N GLY A 158 13.49 -13.68 -1.28
CA GLY A 158 12.54 -12.92 -0.45
C GLY A 158 12.58 -11.41 -0.71
N ASP A 159 13.77 -10.86 -0.97
CA ASP A 159 13.95 -9.44 -1.29
C ASP A 159 13.28 -9.07 -2.62
N GLN A 160 13.29 -10.00 -3.60
CA GLN A 160 12.62 -9.82 -4.88
C GLN A 160 11.10 -9.92 -4.74
N GLN A 161 10.60 -10.81 -3.88
CA GLN A 161 9.16 -10.89 -3.56
C GLN A 161 8.66 -9.58 -2.95
N LEU A 162 9.43 -8.99 -2.02
CA LEU A 162 9.12 -7.67 -1.46
C LEU A 162 9.20 -6.58 -2.54
N GLY A 163 10.23 -6.60 -3.40
CA GLY A 163 10.36 -5.69 -4.53
C GLY A 163 9.14 -5.72 -5.46
N ALA A 164 8.61 -6.91 -5.76
CA ALA A 164 7.40 -7.08 -6.56
C ALA A 164 6.17 -6.45 -5.88
N LYS A 165 6.06 -6.52 -4.55
CA LYS A 165 4.98 -5.83 -3.83
C LYS A 165 5.14 -4.32 -3.83
N ILE A 166 6.36 -3.79 -3.79
CA ILE A 166 6.61 -2.34 -3.95
C ILE A 166 6.09 -1.89 -5.32
N THR A 167 6.44 -2.61 -6.39
CA THR A 167 6.02 -2.25 -7.75
C THR A 167 4.52 -2.39 -7.99
N ALA A 168 3.89 -3.36 -7.32
CA ALA A 168 2.44 -3.53 -7.31
C ALA A 168 1.69 -2.49 -6.43
N ARG A 169 2.40 -1.54 -5.78
CA ARG A 169 1.81 -0.58 -4.83
C ARG A 169 1.16 -1.25 -3.62
N GLU A 170 1.69 -2.41 -3.23
CA GLU A 170 1.22 -3.27 -2.14
C GLU A 170 2.10 -3.21 -0.89
N LEU A 171 3.04 -2.28 -0.84
CA LEU A 171 3.86 -1.94 0.32
C LEU A 171 3.95 -0.43 0.46
N ASP A 172 3.89 0.03 1.71
CA ASP A 172 3.87 1.45 2.09
C ASP A 172 5.09 1.84 2.91
N ILE A 173 5.60 0.90 3.72
CA ILE A 173 6.75 1.10 4.60
C ILE A 173 7.68 -0.10 4.47
N LEU A 174 8.98 0.16 4.33
CA LEU A 174 10.04 -0.82 4.41
C LEU A 174 10.91 -0.52 5.64
N ILE A 175 10.94 -1.43 6.60
CA ILE A 175 11.87 -1.41 7.72
C ILE A 175 12.93 -2.47 7.43
N PHE A 176 14.13 -2.01 7.09
CA PHE A 176 15.24 -2.87 6.69
C PHE A 176 16.50 -2.58 7.52
N PHE A 177 16.71 -3.35 8.58
CA PHE A 177 17.92 -3.23 9.40
C PHE A 177 19.08 -3.98 8.75
N ILE A 178 19.93 -3.20 8.08
CA ILE A 178 21.10 -3.66 7.33
C ILE A 178 22.30 -3.61 8.26
N ASP A 179 23.11 -4.67 8.25
CA ASP A 179 24.41 -4.66 8.92
C ASP A 179 25.45 -3.95 8.03
N PRO A 180 25.95 -2.75 8.40
CA PRO A 180 26.89 -1.99 7.57
C PRO A 180 28.33 -2.48 7.71
N LEU A 181 28.63 -3.38 8.66
CA LEU A 181 29.99 -3.82 8.96
C LEU A 181 30.32 -5.20 8.41
N ASP A 182 29.34 -5.89 7.83
CA ASP A 182 29.49 -7.24 7.30
C ASP A 182 29.26 -7.29 5.78
N SER A 183 29.89 -8.25 5.11
CA SER A 183 29.73 -8.49 3.68
C SER A 183 28.56 -9.43 3.44
N HIS A 184 27.60 -8.99 2.64
CA HIS A 184 26.38 -9.78 2.36
C HIS A 184 26.45 -10.36 0.95
N PRO A 185 26.38 -11.70 0.78
CA PRO A 185 26.39 -12.34 -0.55
C PRO A 185 25.30 -11.85 -1.50
N HIS A 186 24.22 -11.27 -0.95
CA HIS A 186 23.05 -10.76 -1.65
C HIS A 186 22.98 -9.21 -1.61
N ASN A 187 24.11 -8.51 -1.45
CA ASN A 187 24.12 -7.05 -1.36
C ASN A 187 23.54 -6.36 -2.61
N SER A 188 23.65 -6.97 -3.79
CA SER A 188 22.98 -6.50 -5.02
C SER A 188 21.47 -6.36 -4.84
N ASP A 189 20.88 -7.33 -4.13
CA ASP A 189 19.44 -7.44 -3.94
C ASP A 189 18.97 -6.43 -2.89
N VAL A 190 19.77 -6.22 -1.84
CA VAL A 190 19.58 -5.15 -0.84
C VAL A 190 19.51 -3.78 -1.52
N GLN A 191 20.50 -3.45 -2.36
CA GLN A 191 20.54 -2.16 -3.07
C GLN A 191 19.40 -2.03 -4.07
N ALA A 192 19.05 -3.11 -4.78
CA ALA A 192 17.92 -3.11 -5.70
C ALA A 192 16.59 -2.83 -4.99
N LEU A 193 16.38 -3.41 -3.81
CA LEU A 193 15.18 -3.20 -3.01
C LEU A 193 15.09 -1.76 -2.49
N LEU A 194 16.18 -1.22 -1.93
CA LEU A 194 16.22 0.19 -1.47
C LEU A 194 16.00 1.17 -2.62
N ARG A 195 16.56 0.90 -3.81
CA ARG A 195 16.33 1.70 -5.00
C ARG A 195 14.85 1.67 -5.40
N LEU A 196 14.19 0.51 -5.37
CA LEU A 196 12.74 0.43 -5.62
C LEU A 196 11.95 1.24 -4.59
N ALA A 197 12.35 1.20 -3.31
CA ALA A 197 11.70 1.98 -2.27
C ALA A 197 11.73 3.49 -2.59
N GLN A 198 12.90 3.99 -3.01
CA GLN A 198 13.09 5.39 -3.43
C GLN A 198 12.27 5.75 -4.68
N VAL A 199 12.30 4.90 -5.71
CA VAL A 199 11.53 5.14 -6.95
C VAL A 199 10.04 5.21 -6.67
N TYR A 200 9.51 4.33 -5.82
CA TYR A 200 8.09 4.32 -5.51
C TYR A 200 7.72 5.31 -4.39
N GLY A 201 8.70 5.93 -3.74
CA GLY A 201 8.47 6.87 -2.64
C GLY A 201 7.81 6.23 -1.42
N ILE A 202 8.06 4.94 -1.16
CA ILE A 202 7.63 4.34 0.13
C ILE A 202 8.51 4.89 1.25
N ILE A 203 7.99 4.85 2.47
CA ILE A 203 8.77 5.18 3.65
C ILE A 203 9.81 4.07 3.87
N CYS A 204 11.08 4.44 4.06
CA CYS A 204 12.17 3.49 4.31
C CYS A 204 12.85 3.82 5.64
N ALA A 205 12.96 2.84 6.51
CA ALA A 205 13.65 2.93 7.80
C ALA A 205 14.78 1.90 7.85
N THR A 206 16.01 2.35 8.06
CA THR A 206 17.18 1.47 8.15
C THR A 206 17.81 1.42 9.54
N THR A 207 17.26 2.19 10.49
CA THR A 207 17.73 2.28 11.88
C THR A 207 16.53 2.37 12.82
N ALA A 208 16.73 1.99 14.09
CA ALA A 208 15.72 2.15 15.13
C ALA A 208 15.27 3.61 15.30
N SER A 209 16.20 4.56 15.20
CA SER A 209 15.85 5.99 15.30
C SER A 209 14.89 6.41 14.18
N THR A 210 15.09 5.96 12.94
CA THR A 210 14.15 6.26 11.85
C THR A 210 12.78 5.64 12.11
N VAL A 211 12.73 4.43 12.68
CA VAL A 211 11.48 3.77 13.06
C VAL A 211 10.72 4.59 14.11
N ASP A 212 11.40 5.09 15.15
CA ASP A 212 10.78 5.92 16.19
C ASP A 212 10.14 7.19 15.61
N PHE A 213 10.84 7.88 14.72
CA PHE A 213 10.30 9.07 14.04
C PHE A 213 9.11 8.74 13.13
N ILE A 214 9.16 7.61 12.43
CA ILE A 214 8.04 7.18 11.58
C ILE A 214 6.82 6.86 12.44
N PHE A 215 6.98 6.04 13.48
CA PHE A 215 5.87 5.58 14.31
C PHE A 215 5.30 6.63 15.26
N SER A 216 6.06 7.68 15.59
CA SER A 216 5.53 8.86 16.29
C SER A 216 4.79 9.85 15.39
N SER A 217 4.86 9.70 14.06
CA SER A 217 4.17 10.59 13.13
C SER A 217 2.65 10.43 13.20
N THR A 218 1.93 11.55 13.27
CA THR A 218 0.46 11.56 13.18
C THR A 218 -0.04 10.93 11.88
N LYS A 219 0.77 10.96 10.81
CA LYS A 219 0.46 10.39 9.49
C LYS A 219 0.44 8.87 9.44
N MET A 220 0.91 8.18 10.48
CA MET A 220 0.84 6.70 10.51
C MET A 220 -0.58 6.17 10.52
N ASN A 221 -1.50 6.88 11.19
CA ASN A 221 -2.91 6.48 11.31
C ASN A 221 -3.84 7.24 10.37
N GLU A 222 -3.30 8.05 9.46
CA GLU A 222 -4.07 8.84 8.48
C GLU A 222 -3.74 8.39 7.05
N PRO A 223 -4.62 8.64 6.08
CA PRO A 223 -4.28 8.55 4.67
C PRO A 223 -3.15 9.53 4.30
N HIS A 224 -2.20 9.10 3.47
CA HIS A 224 -1.13 9.95 2.97
C HIS A 224 -0.83 9.67 1.50
N VAL A 225 -0.60 10.72 0.71
CA VAL A 225 -0.23 10.59 -0.70
C VAL A 225 1.28 10.63 -0.84
N ARG A 226 1.83 9.62 -1.51
CA ARG A 226 3.22 9.61 -1.98
C ARG A 226 3.28 9.70 -3.50
N LYS A 227 4.43 10.10 -4.03
CA LYS A 227 4.67 10.22 -5.47
C LYS A 227 5.69 9.19 -5.93
N ILE A 228 5.37 8.49 -7.02
CA ILE A 228 6.32 7.67 -7.77
C ILE A 228 7.23 8.59 -8.59
N GLN A 229 8.53 8.41 -8.44
CA GLN A 229 9.56 9.11 -9.20
C GLN A 229 9.62 8.55 -10.62
N ILE A 230 9.28 9.38 -11.60
CA ILE A 230 9.42 9.07 -13.01
C ILE A 230 10.46 10.01 -13.60
N ALA A 231 11.40 9.46 -14.37
CA ALA A 231 12.35 10.27 -15.11
C ALA A 231 11.59 11.24 -16.02
N GLN A 232 11.87 12.54 -15.90
CA GLN A 232 11.39 13.49 -16.89
C GLN A 232 12.06 13.12 -18.21
N THR A 233 11.28 12.77 -19.23
CA THR A 233 11.79 12.70 -20.59
C THR A 233 12.20 14.12 -20.97
N SER A 234 13.50 14.43 -20.84
CA SER A 234 14.06 15.64 -21.42
C SER A 234 13.66 15.67 -22.89
N LYS A 235 13.10 16.80 -23.36
CA LYS A 235 12.92 17.03 -24.80
C LYS A 235 14.24 16.66 -25.50
N PRO A 236 14.21 15.92 -26.62
CA PRO A 236 15.43 15.70 -27.39
C PRO A 236 16.03 17.08 -27.69
N LYS A 237 17.32 17.24 -27.36
CA LYS A 237 18.10 18.43 -27.70
C LYS A 237 18.16 18.58 -29.21
#